data_AF-A0A2V5YYA0-F1
#
_entry.id   AF-A0A2V5YYA0-F1
#
_cell.length_a   1.000
_cell.length_b   1.000
_cell.length_c   1.000
_cell.angle_alpha   90.00
_cell.angle_beta   90.00
_cell.angle_gamma   90.00
#
_symmetry.space_group_name_H-M   'P 1'
#
loop_
_entity.id
_entity.type
_entity.pdbx_description
1 polymer ?
#
loop_
_entity_poly.entity_id
_entity_poly.type
_entity_poly.pdbx_seq_one_letter_code
_entity_poly.pdbx_strand_id
1 'polypeptide(L)'
;MLALHKPRSRAILIIVFVAVVPSILAWLARSDPGINFLSRDARAEWIVFPTAVNSRARGSASFDATFRREFVLPDPPPTARLSFRAMRRANIKINGAPILSQSTRNWKEIASVDLAQQLRAGTNVIEARVFNHNGPPALWLNLATDQLNLRTDQSWEVSYAGSSWRPAALATAAKTPGPGNLLAGNQHTFGAVKKNWPLWIILFAIASVVTLLWNIASKQSTARWRERILLLVLAGLWLALCWNNARLLPFHAGFDAPEHLEYITYIQEHRAFPLPTDGLEMYQPPLYYFIGAAALSACKLSINDPQSVVVLRLLGVFLGIAQFVLVFLSLRLLLPVRAAFIGLLLAAFLPMHLYLAQYVTNEMLAATLATAALYLCLRLLKSGAPRASQFAWLGVALGATILTKVTGILLLPIVIAALAGRLRGARASTAIAVRNLGLLVAMCFVVCGWQYARIWIRFGTPLVGNWDVISGFSWWQDPGYHTAVDYLRFGRSLIHPLFSGFAGFADGIYSTLWGDAL
;
A
#
# COMPACT_ATOMS: atom_id res chain seq x y z
N MET A 1 -1.58 -4.96 -40.67
CA MET A 1 -1.87 -6.12 -39.80
C MET A 1 -0.59 -6.95 -39.67
N LEU A 2 0.23 -6.70 -38.64
CA LEU A 2 0.41 -7.58 -37.46
C LEU A 2 1.18 -8.90 -37.70
N ALA A 3 2.49 -8.80 -38.00
CA ALA A 3 3.44 -9.92 -37.87
C ALA A 3 4.00 -10.02 -36.42
N LEU A 4 3.09 -10.05 -35.44
CA LEU A 4 3.30 -10.44 -34.03
C LEU A 4 2.02 -11.17 -33.59
N HIS A 5 1.73 -12.29 -34.26
CA HIS A 5 0.49 -13.06 -34.14
C HIS A 5 0.80 -14.52 -33.80
N LYS A 6 0.93 -14.82 -32.50
CA LYS A 6 0.24 -15.98 -31.92
C LYS A 6 -0.32 -15.58 -30.55
N PRO A 7 -1.63 -15.73 -30.29
CA PRO A 7 -2.23 -15.51 -28.97
C PRO A 7 -1.53 -16.33 -27.88
N ARG A 8 -0.96 -17.48 -28.26
CA ARG A 8 -0.13 -18.33 -27.40
C ARG A 8 1.09 -17.60 -26.82
N SER A 9 1.81 -16.80 -27.60
CA SER A 9 3.00 -16.08 -27.09
C SER A 9 2.64 -14.98 -26.08
N ARG A 10 1.48 -14.34 -26.24
CA ARG A 10 0.95 -13.36 -25.28
C ARG A 10 0.47 -14.04 -24.00
N ALA A 11 -0.25 -15.15 -24.15
CA ALA A 11 -0.67 -15.98 -23.02
C ALA A 11 0.54 -16.49 -22.23
N ILE A 12 1.58 -16.97 -22.90
CA ILE A 12 2.83 -17.42 -22.26
C ILE A 12 3.48 -16.26 -21.48
N LEU A 13 3.58 -15.06 -22.05
CA LEU A 13 4.18 -13.91 -21.37
C LEU A 13 3.37 -13.48 -20.13
N ILE A 14 2.04 -13.49 -20.24
CA ILE A 14 1.15 -13.23 -19.10
C ILE A 14 1.31 -14.32 -18.03
N ILE A 15 1.33 -15.60 -18.43
CA ILE A 15 1.51 -16.73 -17.52
C ILE A 15 2.88 -16.65 -16.82
N VAL A 16 3.95 -16.37 -17.56
CA VAL A 16 5.30 -16.20 -16.99
C VAL A 16 5.31 -15.03 -16.01
N PHE A 17 4.71 -13.89 -16.36
CA PHE A 17 4.64 -12.74 -15.45
C PHE A 17 3.84 -13.06 -14.17
N VAL A 18 2.67 -13.70 -14.33
CA VAL A 18 1.78 -14.13 -13.24
C VAL A 18 2.41 -15.23 -12.39
N ALA A 19 3.33 -16.04 -12.92
CA ALA A 19 4.02 -17.08 -12.15
C ALA A 19 5.29 -16.57 -11.48
N VAL A 20 6.14 -15.82 -12.21
CA VAL A 20 7.48 -15.42 -11.74
C VAL A 20 7.40 -14.38 -10.64
N VAL A 21 6.58 -13.33 -10.81
CA VAL A 21 6.53 -12.24 -9.81
C VAL A 21 6.05 -12.74 -8.45
N PRO A 22 4.92 -13.48 -8.34
CA PRO A 22 4.51 -14.05 -7.06
C PRO A 22 5.49 -15.07 -6.50
N SER A 23 6.19 -15.83 -7.35
CA SER A 23 7.22 -16.78 -6.89
C SER A 23 8.42 -16.06 -6.26
N ILE A 24 8.89 -14.96 -6.87
CA ILE A 24 9.96 -14.13 -6.31
C ILE A 24 9.50 -13.49 -4.99
N LEU A 25 8.29 -12.92 -4.96
CA LEU A 25 7.74 -12.33 -3.73
C LEU A 25 7.57 -13.37 -2.61
N ALA A 26 7.10 -14.58 -2.94
CA ALA A 26 6.98 -15.67 -1.98
C ALA A 26 8.35 -16.14 -1.48
N TRP A 27 9.37 -16.17 -2.35
CA TRP A 27 10.74 -16.49 -1.96
C TRP A 27 11.35 -15.42 -1.05
N LEU A 28 11.19 -14.13 -1.37
CA LEU A 28 11.61 -13.02 -0.51
C LEU A 28 10.90 -13.07 0.84
N ALA A 29 9.58 -13.24 0.83
CA ALA A 29 8.78 -13.36 2.05
C ALA A 29 9.19 -14.56 2.92
N ARG A 30 9.76 -15.63 2.36
CA ARG A 30 10.25 -16.80 3.14
C ARG A 30 11.72 -16.70 3.55
N SER A 31 12.53 -15.96 2.80
CA SER A 31 13.98 -15.98 2.95
C SER A 31 14.53 -14.72 3.63
N ASP A 32 13.97 -13.54 3.36
CA ASP A 32 14.50 -12.28 3.87
C ASP A 32 14.11 -12.07 5.34
N PRO A 33 15.05 -12.04 6.30
CA PRO A 33 14.72 -11.82 7.69
C PRO A 33 14.08 -10.44 7.93
N GLY A 34 14.28 -9.42 7.10
CA GLY A 34 13.65 -8.10 7.27
C GLY A 34 12.13 -8.11 7.10
N ILE A 35 11.58 -9.04 6.33
CA ILE A 35 10.15 -9.10 6.01
C ILE A 35 9.39 -9.87 7.10
N ASN A 36 8.39 -9.23 7.71
CA ASN A 36 7.54 -9.80 8.76
C ASN A 36 6.47 -10.76 8.19
N PHE A 37 6.91 -11.86 7.59
CA PHE A 37 6.04 -12.89 7.06
C PHE A 37 6.22 -14.20 7.83
N LEU A 38 5.12 -14.67 8.42
CA LEU A 38 5.10 -15.89 9.22
C LEU A 38 4.70 -17.07 8.33
N SER A 39 5.70 -17.86 7.94
CA SER A 39 5.51 -18.98 7.01
C SER A 39 4.84 -20.18 7.69
N ARG A 40 3.81 -20.72 7.03
CA ARG A 40 3.09 -21.92 7.47
C ARG A 40 4.00 -23.14 7.47
N ASP A 41 3.92 -23.96 8.51
CA ASP A 41 4.51 -25.29 8.61
C ASP A 41 3.49 -26.19 9.32
N ALA A 42 3.27 -27.41 8.83
CA ALA A 42 2.22 -28.28 9.35
C ALA A 42 2.47 -28.79 10.79
N ARG A 43 3.70 -28.68 11.30
CA ARG A 43 4.05 -29.21 12.63
C ARG A 43 3.50 -28.36 13.78
N ALA A 44 3.32 -27.05 13.60
CA ALA A 44 2.78 -26.17 14.65
C ALA A 44 2.19 -24.87 14.07
N GLU A 45 1.51 -24.09 14.91
CA GLU A 45 0.95 -22.79 14.52
C GLU A 45 1.80 -21.63 15.04
N TRP A 46 1.83 -20.52 14.32
CA TRP A 46 2.40 -19.28 14.87
C TRP A 46 1.44 -18.69 15.89
N ILE A 47 1.95 -18.35 17.07
CA ILE A 47 1.19 -17.75 18.17
C ILE A 47 1.75 -16.38 18.56
N VAL A 48 0.86 -15.49 18.99
CA VAL A 48 1.13 -14.10 19.37
C VAL A 48 0.32 -13.71 20.61
N PHE A 49 0.69 -12.60 21.26
CA PHE A 49 -0.11 -12.02 22.34
C PHE A 49 -1.45 -11.48 21.81
N PRO A 50 -2.60 -11.76 22.47
CA PRO A 50 -3.92 -11.31 22.06
C PRO A 50 -4.14 -9.81 22.33
N THR A 51 -3.58 -8.98 21.46
CA THR A 51 -3.76 -7.51 21.47
C THR A 51 -5.10 -7.12 20.84
N ALA A 52 -5.75 -6.10 21.40
CA ALA A 52 -6.85 -5.43 20.72
C ALA A 52 -6.31 -4.66 19.50
N VAL A 53 -7.12 -4.58 18.44
CA VAL A 53 -6.79 -3.81 17.22
C VAL A 53 -6.57 -2.34 17.58
N ASN A 54 -5.49 -1.76 17.06
CA ASN A 54 -5.21 -0.34 17.15
C ASN A 54 -4.73 0.18 15.79
N SER A 55 -5.37 1.25 15.31
CA SER A 55 -5.01 1.89 14.03
C SER A 55 -3.80 2.82 14.14
N ARG A 56 -3.32 3.14 15.33
CA ARG A 56 -2.15 4.01 15.49
C ARG A 56 -0.86 3.30 15.09
N ALA A 57 0.00 4.02 14.38
CA ALA A 57 1.39 3.64 14.18
C ALA A 57 2.12 3.53 15.52
N ARG A 58 3.07 2.61 15.60
CA ARG A 58 3.92 2.36 16.75
C ARG A 58 5.38 2.53 16.33
N GLY A 59 6.15 3.30 17.11
CA GLY A 59 7.59 3.41 16.89
C GLY A 59 8.28 2.05 17.03
N SER A 60 9.37 1.86 16.29
CA SER A 60 10.22 0.69 16.42
C SER A 60 10.90 0.67 17.79
N ALA A 61 10.41 -0.18 18.69
CA ALA A 61 10.94 -0.39 20.02
C ALA A 61 10.93 -1.89 20.35
N SER A 62 12.00 -2.39 20.97
CA SER A 62 12.10 -3.81 21.30
C SER A 62 11.20 -4.15 22.48
N PHE A 63 10.09 -4.84 22.20
CA PHE A 63 9.24 -5.44 23.22
C PHE A 63 9.44 -6.94 23.26
N ASP A 64 9.16 -7.55 24.41
CA ASP A 64 9.20 -9.00 24.58
C ASP A 64 7.84 -9.59 24.93
N ALA A 65 7.65 -10.85 24.54
CA ALA A 65 6.56 -11.67 25.03
C ALA A 65 7.12 -13.01 25.50
N THR A 66 6.72 -13.44 26.70
CA THR A 66 7.06 -14.74 27.23
C THR A 66 5.89 -15.68 26.98
N PHE A 67 6.12 -16.72 26.20
CA PHE A 67 5.18 -17.81 25.94
C PHE A 67 5.50 -18.96 26.87
N ARG A 68 4.47 -19.57 27.48
CA ARG A 68 4.62 -20.66 28.44
C ARG A 68 3.66 -21.79 28.15
N ARG A 69 4.13 -23.03 28.34
CA ARG A 69 3.28 -24.21 28.35
C ARG A 69 3.81 -25.26 29.32
N GLU A 70 2.90 -25.77 30.13
CA GLU A 70 3.13 -26.91 31.01
C GLU A 70 2.63 -28.20 30.35
N PHE A 71 3.36 -29.28 30.52
CA PHE A 71 2.99 -30.59 29.97
C PHE A 71 3.54 -31.69 30.87
N VAL A 72 2.92 -32.87 30.82
CA VAL A 72 3.27 -34.01 31.65
C VAL A 72 3.84 -35.11 30.78
N LEU A 73 4.95 -35.70 31.22
CA LEU A 73 5.54 -36.89 30.64
C LEU A 73 5.50 -38.03 31.67
N PRO A 74 5.06 -39.24 31.30
CA PRO A 74 5.06 -40.37 32.22
C PRO A 74 6.49 -40.76 32.63
N ASP A 75 7.41 -40.81 31.67
CA ASP A 75 8.82 -41.16 31.88
C ASP A 75 9.75 -40.19 31.12
N PRO A 76 11.05 -40.08 31.48
CA PRO A 76 12.02 -39.31 30.71
C PRO A 76 12.19 -39.92 29.30
N PRO A 77 11.99 -39.14 28.22
CA PRO A 77 11.99 -39.68 26.87
C PRO A 77 13.43 -39.98 26.41
N PRO A 78 13.67 -41.07 25.68
CA PRO A 78 14.99 -41.39 25.14
C PRO A 78 15.41 -40.40 24.03
N THR A 79 14.44 -39.78 23.36
CA THR A 79 14.68 -38.76 22.33
C THR A 79 13.67 -37.62 22.48
N ALA A 80 14.14 -36.38 22.38
CA ALA A 80 13.26 -35.22 22.41
C ALA A 80 13.79 -34.12 21.51
N ARG A 81 13.18 -33.94 20.34
CA ARG A 81 13.59 -32.90 19.40
C ARG A 81 12.68 -31.68 19.53
N LEU A 82 13.25 -30.58 19.99
CA LEU A 82 12.63 -29.26 19.93
C LEU A 82 13.00 -28.59 18.60
N SER A 83 12.00 -28.27 17.79
CA SER A 83 12.14 -27.42 16.61
C SER A 83 11.39 -26.11 16.83
N PHE A 84 12.01 -24.97 16.56
CA PHE A 84 11.37 -23.68 16.77
C PHE A 84 11.81 -22.60 15.77
N ARG A 85 10.97 -21.57 15.67
CA ARG A 85 11.19 -20.31 14.98
C ARG A 85 10.58 -19.22 15.85
N ALA A 86 11.28 -18.11 16.01
CA ALA A 86 10.78 -17.00 16.81
C ALA A 86 11.20 -15.70 16.17
N MET A 87 10.27 -14.76 16.06
CA MET A 87 10.50 -13.54 15.31
C MET A 87 11.67 -12.74 15.91
N ARG A 88 12.71 -12.49 15.10
CA ARG A 88 13.99 -11.83 15.45
C ARG A 88 14.88 -12.60 16.43
N ARG A 89 14.49 -12.68 17.71
CA ARG A 89 15.34 -13.26 18.77
C ARG A 89 14.46 -13.93 19.81
N ALA A 90 14.90 -15.08 20.33
CA ALA A 90 14.25 -15.73 21.45
C ALA A 90 15.24 -16.38 22.41
N ASN A 91 14.85 -16.42 23.69
CA ASN A 91 15.51 -17.17 24.73
C ASN A 91 14.55 -18.25 25.21
N ILE A 92 14.97 -19.51 25.12
CA ILE A 92 14.14 -20.67 25.53
C ILE A 92 14.69 -21.25 26.83
N LYS A 93 13.78 -21.53 27.75
CA LYS A 93 14.04 -22.24 29.00
C LYS A 93 13.17 -23.49 29.09
N ILE A 94 13.73 -24.53 29.68
CA ILE A 94 13.02 -25.74 30.07
C ILE A 94 13.23 -25.94 31.55
N ASN A 95 12.13 -26.07 32.31
CA ASN A 95 12.20 -26.26 33.76
C ASN A 95 13.05 -25.18 34.46
N GLY A 96 13.03 -23.95 33.95
CA GLY A 96 13.81 -22.81 34.44
C GLY A 96 15.26 -22.73 33.92
N ALA A 97 15.81 -23.81 33.37
CA ALA A 97 17.17 -23.84 32.84
C ALA A 97 17.23 -23.29 31.40
N PRO A 98 18.15 -22.37 31.08
CA PRO A 98 18.32 -21.86 29.72
C PRO A 98 18.91 -22.93 28.80
N ILE A 99 18.41 -23.00 27.56
CA ILE A 99 18.99 -23.87 26.52
C ILE A 99 20.00 -23.06 25.71
N LEU A 100 21.17 -23.65 25.45
CA LEU A 100 22.13 -23.15 24.47
C LEU A 100 21.52 -23.25 23.07
N SER A 101 20.80 -22.21 22.66
CA SER A 101 20.31 -22.10 21.29
C SER A 101 21.47 -21.76 20.36
N GLN A 102 21.66 -22.58 19.32
CA GLN A 102 22.36 -22.11 18.12
C GLN A 102 21.52 -21.00 17.52
N SER A 103 21.93 -19.73 17.73
CA SER A 103 21.29 -18.59 17.08
C SER A 103 21.39 -18.78 15.57
N THR A 104 20.26 -19.01 14.91
CA THR A 104 20.23 -18.93 13.44
C THR A 104 20.47 -17.49 13.03
N ARG A 105 21.24 -17.26 11.97
CA ARG A 105 21.39 -15.90 11.40
C ARG A 105 20.05 -15.38 10.89
N ASN A 106 19.13 -16.28 10.56
CA ASN A 106 17.81 -15.99 10.03
C ASN A 106 16.73 -16.62 10.91
N TRP A 107 15.88 -15.79 11.52
CA TRP A 107 14.80 -16.23 12.39
C TRP A 107 13.72 -17.07 11.70
N LYS A 108 13.70 -17.08 10.35
CA LYS A 108 12.77 -17.89 9.54
C LYS A 108 13.23 -19.34 9.40
N GLU A 109 14.51 -19.62 9.60
CA GLU A 109 15.07 -20.97 9.59
C GLU A 109 14.71 -21.71 10.89
N ILE A 110 14.46 -23.01 10.76
CA ILE A 110 14.07 -23.84 11.91
C ILE A 110 15.33 -24.21 12.69
N ALA A 111 15.48 -23.64 13.86
CA ALA A 111 16.44 -24.11 14.84
C ALA A 111 15.95 -25.42 15.44
N SER A 112 16.85 -26.40 15.63
CA SER A 112 16.52 -27.67 16.28
C SER A 112 17.52 -27.98 17.38
N VAL A 113 17.04 -28.43 18.53
CA VAL A 113 17.84 -28.80 19.70
C VAL A 113 17.31 -30.11 20.27
N ASP A 114 18.21 -30.99 20.69
CA ASP A 114 17.87 -32.18 21.47
C ASP A 114 17.72 -31.81 22.95
N LEU A 115 16.57 -32.17 23.52
CA LEU A 115 16.18 -31.85 24.89
C LEU A 115 16.01 -33.08 25.77
N ALA A 116 16.39 -34.27 25.31
CA ALA A 116 16.12 -35.51 26.05
C ALA A 116 16.65 -35.46 27.49
N GLN A 117 17.84 -34.85 27.69
CA GLN A 117 18.50 -34.74 29.00
C GLN A 117 17.89 -33.66 29.92
N GLN A 118 17.12 -32.73 29.37
CA GLN A 118 16.54 -31.60 30.09
C GLN A 118 15.08 -31.85 30.51
N LEU A 119 14.47 -32.93 29.99
CA LEU A 119 13.12 -33.37 30.33
C LEU A 119 13.14 -34.39 31.47
N ARG A 120 12.11 -34.36 32.30
CA ARG A 120 11.94 -35.25 33.45
C ARG A 120 10.57 -35.92 33.44
N ALA A 121 10.41 -37.01 34.18
CA ALA A 121 9.09 -37.55 34.49
C ALA A 121 8.26 -36.52 35.27
N GLY A 122 6.94 -36.52 35.04
CA GLY A 122 6.00 -35.56 35.63
C GLY A 122 5.92 -34.24 34.87
N THR A 123 5.67 -33.15 35.59
CA THR A 123 5.41 -31.83 35.02
C THR A 123 6.70 -31.16 34.53
N ASN A 124 6.68 -30.77 33.26
CA ASN A 124 7.69 -29.97 32.59
C ASN A 124 7.10 -28.65 32.13
N VAL A 125 7.92 -27.60 32.13
CA VAL A 125 7.53 -26.26 31.69
C VAL A 125 8.47 -25.79 30.59
N ILE A 126 7.91 -25.39 29.45
CA ILE A 126 8.64 -24.67 28.40
C ILE A 126 8.29 -23.19 28.51
N GLU A 127 9.32 -22.35 28.54
CA GLU A 127 9.18 -20.90 28.42
C GLU A 127 10.01 -20.40 27.25
N ALA A 128 9.40 -19.60 26.38
CA ALA A 128 10.08 -18.97 25.26
C ALA A 128 9.83 -17.46 25.32
N ARG A 129 10.89 -16.70 25.63
CA ARG A 129 10.86 -15.23 25.65
C ARG A 129 11.32 -14.70 24.31
N VAL A 130 10.40 -14.15 23.52
CA VAL A 130 10.64 -13.64 22.16
C VAL A 130 10.73 -12.13 22.18
N PHE A 131 11.72 -11.56 21.49
CA PHE A 131 11.94 -10.12 21.40
C PHE A 131 11.74 -9.67 19.95
N ASN A 132 10.91 -8.65 19.73
CA ASN A 132 10.72 -8.06 18.42
C ASN A 132 10.68 -6.53 18.51
N HIS A 133 11.35 -5.85 17.57
CA HIS A 133 11.46 -4.39 17.55
C HIS A 133 10.55 -3.72 16.53
N ASN A 134 10.06 -4.44 15.52
CA ASN A 134 9.24 -3.88 14.43
C ASN A 134 7.97 -4.71 14.18
N GLY A 135 7.32 -5.16 15.25
CA GLY A 135 6.10 -5.96 15.21
C GLY A 135 5.84 -6.64 16.55
N PRO A 136 4.72 -7.36 16.70
CA PRO A 136 4.50 -8.18 17.89
C PRO A 136 5.48 -9.37 17.92
N PRO A 137 5.96 -9.78 19.10
CA PRO A 137 6.69 -11.03 19.25
C PRO A 137 5.81 -12.22 18.86
N ALA A 138 6.34 -13.12 18.03
CA ALA A 138 5.64 -14.30 17.53
C ALA A 138 6.51 -15.55 17.69
N LEU A 139 5.88 -16.65 18.10
CA LEU A 139 6.52 -17.94 18.34
C LEU A 139 5.89 -19.04 17.49
N TRP A 140 6.73 -19.90 16.95
CA TRP A 140 6.38 -21.19 16.38
C TRP A 140 7.32 -22.23 16.99
N LEU A 141 6.77 -23.28 17.57
CA LEU A 141 7.53 -24.29 18.30
C LEU A 141 6.81 -25.64 18.25
N ASN A 142 7.60 -26.70 18.07
CA ASN A 142 7.19 -28.10 18.09
C ASN A 142 8.21 -28.92 18.89
N LEU A 143 7.79 -29.58 19.96
CA LEU A 143 8.57 -30.57 20.70
C LEU A 143 8.01 -31.96 20.37
N ALA A 144 8.80 -32.76 19.67
CA ALA A 144 8.47 -34.14 19.36
C ALA A 144 9.31 -35.09 20.23
N THR A 145 8.63 -35.92 21.01
CA THR A 145 9.18 -37.09 21.70
C THR A 145 8.52 -38.34 21.15
N ASP A 146 8.95 -39.50 21.62
CA ASP A 146 8.31 -40.80 21.39
C ASP A 146 6.90 -40.90 22.00
N GLN A 147 6.64 -40.15 23.06
CA GLN A 147 5.39 -40.21 23.84
C GLN A 147 4.46 -39.01 23.60
N LEU A 148 4.99 -37.87 23.16
CA LEU A 148 4.27 -36.60 23.09
C LEU A 148 4.70 -35.78 21.88
N ASN A 149 3.74 -35.16 21.20
CA ASN A 149 4.01 -34.11 20.22
C ASN A 149 3.36 -32.80 20.67
N LEU A 150 4.13 -31.96 21.38
CA LEU A 150 3.67 -30.66 21.87
C LEU A 150 3.92 -29.61 20.81
N ARG A 151 2.86 -28.95 20.36
CA ARG A 151 2.91 -27.87 19.37
C ARG A 151 2.39 -26.56 19.95
N THR A 152 2.83 -25.47 19.34
CA THR A 152 2.28 -24.13 19.59
C THR A 152 0.88 -24.01 19.00
N ASP A 153 -0.06 -23.62 19.85
CA ASP A 153 -1.48 -23.43 19.57
C ASP A 153 -2.10 -22.51 20.65
N GLN A 154 -3.44 -22.38 20.68
CA GLN A 154 -4.15 -21.52 21.62
C GLN A 154 -4.12 -22.01 23.08
N SER A 155 -3.62 -23.22 23.36
CA SER A 155 -3.46 -23.74 24.73
C SER A 155 -2.25 -23.15 25.47
N TRP A 156 -1.37 -22.44 24.75
CA TRP A 156 -0.24 -21.73 25.33
C TRP A 156 -0.68 -20.47 26.04
N GLU A 157 0.03 -20.11 27.10
CA GLU A 157 -0.13 -18.82 27.76
C GLU A 157 0.95 -17.86 27.29
N VAL A 158 0.64 -16.57 27.29
CA VAL A 158 1.56 -15.52 26.89
C VAL A 158 1.41 -14.29 27.78
N SER A 159 2.55 -13.74 28.20
CA SER A 159 2.68 -12.47 28.91
C SER A 159 3.46 -11.50 28.03
N TYR A 160 2.87 -10.35 27.71
CA TYR A 160 3.52 -9.30 26.90
C TYR A 160 4.10 -8.22 27.81
N ALA A 161 5.41 -7.96 27.69
CA ALA A 161 6.13 -6.98 28.52
C ALA A 161 5.86 -7.13 30.04
N GLY A 162 5.73 -8.37 30.54
CA GLY A 162 5.46 -8.65 31.95
C GLY A 162 4.01 -8.43 32.40
N SER A 163 3.06 -8.25 31.47
CA SER A 163 1.62 -8.20 31.78
C SER A 163 1.07 -9.54 32.30
N SER A 164 -0.18 -9.54 32.76
CA SER A 164 -0.88 -10.77 33.16
C SER A 164 -0.86 -11.84 32.06
N TRP A 165 -0.72 -13.10 32.46
CA TRP A 165 -0.80 -14.25 31.55
C TRP A 165 -2.19 -14.35 30.91
N ARG A 166 -2.21 -14.58 29.59
CA ARG A 166 -3.43 -14.76 28.81
C ARG A 166 -3.24 -15.91 27.82
N PRO A 167 -4.31 -16.59 27.38
CA PRO A 167 -4.21 -17.55 26.29
C PRO A 167 -3.65 -16.90 25.02
N ALA A 168 -2.77 -17.60 24.33
CA ALA A 168 -2.16 -17.12 23.11
C ALA A 168 -3.19 -17.08 21.95
N ALA A 169 -3.03 -16.10 21.07
CA ALA A 169 -3.82 -16.02 19.84
C ALA A 169 -3.04 -16.63 18.67
N LEU A 170 -3.73 -17.29 17.75
CA LEU A 170 -3.14 -17.71 16.48
C LEU A 170 -2.80 -16.46 15.67
N ALA A 171 -1.59 -16.42 15.12
CA ALA A 171 -1.17 -15.32 14.25
C ALA A 171 -2.03 -15.25 12.98
N THR A 172 -2.59 -16.38 12.54
CA THR A 172 -3.50 -16.49 11.39
C THR A 172 -4.91 -15.99 11.69
N ALA A 173 -5.31 -15.78 12.95
CA ALA A 173 -6.63 -15.29 13.29
C ALA A 173 -6.87 -13.87 12.76
N ALA A 174 -8.05 -13.60 12.22
CA ALA A 174 -8.42 -12.25 11.79
C ALA A 174 -8.47 -11.33 13.01
N LYS A 175 -7.76 -10.20 12.98
CA LYS A 175 -7.89 -9.20 14.02
C LYS A 175 -9.14 -8.37 13.75
N THR A 176 -10.00 -8.26 14.74
CA THR A 176 -11.28 -7.55 14.61
C THR A 176 -11.51 -6.65 15.81
N PRO A 177 -12.01 -5.41 15.63
CA PRO A 177 -12.39 -4.57 16.75
C PRO A 177 -13.50 -5.23 17.58
N GLY A 178 -13.22 -5.50 18.85
CA GLY A 178 -14.18 -6.08 19.81
C GLY A 178 -14.93 -5.01 20.61
N PRO A 179 -15.93 -5.41 21.44
CA PRO A 179 -16.64 -4.49 22.32
C PRO A 179 -15.70 -3.63 23.17
N GLY A 180 -15.99 -2.33 23.29
CA GLY A 180 -15.16 -1.36 24.00
C GLY A 180 -13.97 -0.80 23.20
N ASN A 181 -13.70 -1.31 21.99
CA ASN A 181 -12.74 -0.70 21.07
C ASN A 181 -13.39 0.50 20.36
N LEU A 182 -12.68 1.63 20.23
CA LEU A 182 -13.16 2.81 19.51
C LEU A 182 -13.45 2.54 18.02
N LEU A 183 -12.80 1.52 17.45
CA LEU A 183 -13.01 1.06 16.07
C LEU A 183 -14.15 0.04 15.97
N ALA A 184 -14.77 -0.37 17.08
CA ALA A 184 -15.94 -1.24 17.09
C ALA A 184 -17.23 -0.42 16.97
N GLY A 185 -18.29 -1.02 16.41
CA GLY A 185 -19.58 -0.35 16.20
C GLY A 185 -19.69 0.48 14.93
N ASN A 186 -18.72 0.36 14.01
CA ASN A 186 -18.77 0.98 12.70
C ASN A 186 -20.00 0.56 11.88
N GLN A 187 -20.42 1.41 10.94
CA GLN A 187 -21.58 1.14 10.10
C GLN A 187 -21.41 -0.16 9.32
N HIS A 188 -22.38 -1.05 9.48
CA HIS A 188 -22.50 -2.28 8.68
C HIS A 188 -23.14 -1.95 7.33
N THR A 189 -22.70 -2.62 6.25
CA THR A 189 -23.21 -2.37 4.89
C THR A 189 -24.74 -2.45 4.81
N PHE A 190 -25.34 -3.52 5.33
CA PHE A 190 -26.80 -3.69 5.31
C PHE A 190 -27.53 -2.66 6.18
N GLY A 191 -26.94 -2.28 7.31
CA GLY A 191 -27.48 -1.21 8.15
C GLY A 191 -27.47 0.13 7.43
N ALA A 192 -26.37 0.46 6.73
CA ALA A 192 -26.25 1.67 5.92
C ALA A 192 -27.22 1.67 4.74
N VAL A 193 -27.40 0.54 4.05
CA VAL A 193 -28.39 0.41 2.96
C VAL A 193 -29.80 0.63 3.50
N LYS A 194 -30.18 -0.03 4.61
CA LYS A 194 -31.51 0.14 5.24
C LYS A 194 -31.76 1.57 5.72
N LYS A 195 -30.71 2.29 6.12
CA LYS A 195 -30.83 3.71 6.53
C LYS A 195 -30.97 4.64 5.32
N ASN A 196 -30.26 4.37 4.22
CA ASN A 196 -30.10 5.32 3.11
C ASN A 196 -30.96 5.00 1.87
N TRP A 197 -31.61 3.83 1.78
CA TRP A 197 -32.36 3.44 0.58
C TRP A 197 -33.46 4.44 0.13
N PRO A 198 -34.18 5.19 1.01
CA PRO A 198 -35.17 6.15 0.54
C PRO A 198 -34.52 7.31 -0.23
N LEU A 199 -33.36 7.77 0.24
CA LEU A 199 -32.58 8.81 -0.46
C LEU A 199 -32.13 8.31 -1.83
N TRP A 200 -31.65 7.07 -1.94
CA TRP A 200 -31.26 6.47 -3.21
C TRP A 200 -32.41 6.39 -4.21
N ILE A 201 -33.63 6.08 -3.76
CA ILE A 201 -34.82 6.08 -4.62
C ILE A 201 -35.11 7.49 -5.16
N ILE A 202 -35.06 8.51 -4.30
CA ILE A 202 -35.28 9.91 -4.71
C ILE A 202 -34.23 10.34 -5.73
N LEU A 203 -32.94 10.06 -5.48
CA LEU A 203 -31.85 10.38 -6.39
C LEU A 203 -32.00 9.64 -7.74
N PHE A 204 -32.41 8.37 -7.71
CA PHE A 204 -32.67 7.59 -8.91
C PHE A 204 -33.86 8.15 -9.71
N ALA A 205 -34.93 8.59 -9.05
CA ALA A 205 -36.07 9.21 -9.70
C ALA A 205 -35.68 10.54 -10.35
N ILE A 206 -34.93 11.39 -9.66
CA ILE A 206 -34.41 12.65 -10.20
C ILE A 206 -33.50 12.38 -11.41
N ALA A 207 -32.53 11.46 -11.29
CA ALA A 207 -31.63 11.11 -12.38
C ALA A 207 -32.41 10.59 -13.60
N SER A 208 -33.46 9.80 -13.37
CA SER A 208 -34.33 9.26 -14.42
C SER A 208 -35.11 10.37 -15.14
N VAL A 209 -35.69 11.32 -14.41
CA VAL A 209 -36.40 12.49 -14.96
C VAL A 209 -35.45 13.39 -15.74
N VAL A 210 -34.27 13.71 -15.19
CA VAL A 210 -33.25 14.52 -15.87
C VAL A 210 -32.80 13.85 -17.16
N THR A 211 -32.57 12.53 -17.14
CA THR A 211 -32.18 11.77 -18.34
C THR A 211 -33.29 11.77 -19.40
N LEU A 212 -34.56 11.65 -18.99
CA LEU A 212 -35.70 11.73 -19.89
C LEU A 212 -35.80 13.10 -20.54
N LEU A 213 -35.76 14.18 -19.75
CA LEU A 213 -35.79 15.56 -20.24
C LEU A 213 -34.62 15.87 -21.17
N TRP A 214 -33.41 15.39 -20.83
CA TRP A 214 -32.22 15.53 -21.66
C TRP A 214 -32.34 14.79 -23.00
N ASN A 215 -32.91 13.59 -23.00
CA ASN A 215 -33.15 12.84 -24.24
C ASN A 215 -34.17 13.53 -25.16
N ILE A 216 -35.19 14.18 -24.58
CA ILE A 216 -36.18 14.97 -25.32
C ILE A 216 -35.51 16.22 -25.93
N ALA A 217 -34.72 16.94 -25.13
CA ALA A 217 -34.08 18.20 -25.55
C ALA A 217 -32.90 17.98 -26.53
N SER A 218 -32.19 16.85 -26.46
CA SER A 218 -30.91 16.69 -27.17
C SER A 218 -31.01 16.21 -28.63
N LYS A 219 -32.19 16.25 -29.28
CA LYS A 219 -32.36 15.80 -30.68
C LYS A 219 -31.47 16.50 -31.73
N GLN A 220 -30.79 17.61 -31.39
CA GLN A 220 -29.96 18.39 -32.34
C GLN A 220 -28.49 18.63 -31.93
N SER A 221 -28.00 18.10 -30.80
CA SER A 221 -26.63 18.39 -30.33
C SER A 221 -25.58 17.39 -30.86
N THR A 222 -24.53 17.90 -31.52
CA THR A 222 -23.41 17.10 -32.03
C THR A 222 -22.55 16.51 -30.90
N ALA A 223 -22.03 15.30 -31.11
CA ALA A 223 -21.38 14.49 -30.07
C ALA A 223 -20.19 15.18 -29.37
N ARG A 224 -19.43 16.06 -30.05
CA ARG A 224 -18.25 16.75 -29.49
C ARG A 224 -18.60 17.78 -28.41
N TRP A 225 -19.70 18.51 -28.56
CA TRP A 225 -20.11 19.49 -27.54
C TRP A 225 -20.57 18.79 -26.27
N ARG A 226 -21.23 17.64 -26.40
CA ARG A 226 -21.63 16.81 -25.26
C ARG A 226 -20.43 16.34 -24.41
N GLU A 227 -19.34 15.92 -25.05
CA GLU A 227 -18.11 15.51 -24.35
C GLU A 227 -17.56 16.66 -23.48
N ARG A 228 -17.44 17.87 -24.05
CA ARG A 228 -16.92 19.04 -23.34
C ARG A 228 -17.83 19.51 -22.22
N ILE A 229 -19.15 19.57 -22.47
CA ILE A 229 -20.14 19.97 -21.47
C ILE A 229 -20.09 19.04 -20.27
N LEU A 230 -20.03 17.72 -20.48
CA LEU A 230 -19.95 16.76 -19.38
C LEU A 230 -18.69 16.97 -18.52
N LEU A 231 -17.53 17.17 -19.15
CA LEU A 231 -16.28 17.45 -18.42
C LEU A 231 -16.38 18.75 -17.61
N LEU A 232 -16.96 19.81 -18.18
CA LEU A 232 -17.16 21.09 -17.48
C LEU A 232 -18.14 20.97 -16.32
N VAL A 233 -19.23 20.21 -16.49
CA VAL A 233 -20.20 19.93 -15.43
C VAL A 233 -19.54 19.16 -14.28
N LEU A 234 -18.80 18.09 -14.58
CA LEU A 234 -18.09 17.31 -13.56
C LEU A 234 -17.03 18.13 -12.83
N ALA A 235 -16.25 18.94 -13.55
CA ALA A 235 -15.30 19.88 -12.96
C ALA A 235 -16.01 20.90 -12.05
N GLY A 236 -17.14 21.45 -12.50
CA GLY A 236 -17.96 22.36 -11.69
C GLY A 236 -18.50 21.70 -10.42
N LEU A 237 -18.94 20.44 -10.48
CA LEU A 237 -19.39 19.68 -9.32
C LEU A 237 -18.25 19.44 -8.31
N TRP A 238 -17.04 19.13 -8.80
CA TRP A 238 -15.85 18.98 -7.95
C TRP A 238 -15.48 20.29 -7.25
N LEU A 239 -15.53 21.42 -7.96
CA LEU A 239 -15.29 22.74 -7.38
C LEU A 239 -16.35 23.11 -6.34
N ALA A 240 -17.63 22.82 -6.62
CA ALA A 240 -18.73 23.05 -5.69
C ALA A 240 -18.60 22.17 -4.43
N LEU A 241 -18.20 20.91 -4.59
CA LEU A 241 -17.93 20.00 -3.47
C LEU A 241 -16.76 20.51 -2.63
N CYS A 242 -15.65 20.92 -3.26
CA CYS A 242 -14.51 21.51 -2.57
C CYS A 242 -14.91 22.76 -1.80
N TRP A 243 -15.73 23.64 -2.39
CA TRP A 243 -16.20 24.84 -1.74
C TRP A 243 -17.06 24.55 -0.51
N ASN A 244 -17.96 23.56 -0.61
CA ASN A 244 -18.76 23.10 0.52
C ASN A 244 -17.86 22.54 1.65
N ASN A 245 -16.98 21.62 1.28
CA ASN A 245 -16.11 20.91 2.21
C ASN A 245 -15.02 21.77 2.82
N ALA A 246 -14.57 22.83 2.14
CA ALA A 246 -13.59 23.78 2.68
C ALA A 246 -14.05 24.40 4.01
N ARG A 247 -15.37 24.45 4.25
CA ARG A 247 -15.98 24.96 5.48
C ARG A 247 -16.11 23.91 6.59
N LEU A 248 -16.08 22.62 6.23
CA LEU A 248 -16.41 21.51 7.12
C LEU A 248 -15.20 20.64 7.48
N LEU A 249 -14.25 20.48 6.57
CA LEU A 249 -13.08 19.63 6.75
C LEU A 249 -11.97 20.38 7.51
N PRO A 250 -11.53 19.90 8.68
CA PRO A 250 -10.36 20.44 9.39
C PRO A 250 -9.12 20.42 8.50
N PHE A 251 -8.25 21.43 8.62
CA PHE A 251 -7.10 21.58 7.73
C PHE A 251 -6.15 20.38 7.78
N HIS A 252 -5.76 20.00 9.00
CA HIS A 252 -4.81 18.91 9.26
C HIS A 252 -5.44 17.52 9.14
N ALA A 253 -6.72 17.43 8.79
CA ALA A 253 -7.36 16.15 8.55
C ALA A 253 -7.02 15.64 7.15
N GLY A 254 -6.49 14.43 7.08
CA GLY A 254 -6.17 13.76 5.83
C GLY A 254 -5.10 12.69 6.02
N PHE A 255 -4.85 11.95 4.95
CA PHE A 255 -3.81 10.92 4.90
C PHE A 255 -2.42 11.57 5.05
N ASP A 256 -1.78 11.36 6.20
CA ASP A 256 -0.48 11.90 6.60
C ASP A 256 -0.35 13.43 6.39
N ALA A 257 -1.48 14.14 6.49
CA ALA A 257 -1.56 15.55 6.15
C ALA A 257 -0.66 16.45 7.02
N PRO A 258 -0.58 16.27 8.36
CA PRO A 258 0.34 17.06 9.19
C PRO A 258 1.79 16.99 8.71
N GLU A 259 2.28 15.79 8.43
CA GLU A 259 3.66 15.53 8.00
C GLU A 259 3.92 16.09 6.60
N HIS A 260 2.93 16.03 5.70
CA HIS A 260 3.00 16.69 4.40
C HIS A 260 3.09 18.22 4.52
N LEU A 261 2.37 18.82 5.48
CA LEU A 261 2.42 20.25 5.75
C LEU A 261 3.78 20.67 6.34
N GLU A 262 4.37 19.85 7.21
CA GLU A 262 5.73 20.06 7.74
C GLU A 262 6.78 20.08 6.61
N TYR A 263 6.67 19.19 5.62
CA TYR A 263 7.56 19.21 4.45
C TYR A 263 7.42 20.54 3.68
N ILE A 264 6.20 20.97 3.38
CA ILE A 264 5.97 22.25 2.68
C ILE A 264 6.60 23.41 3.46
N THR A 265 6.41 23.43 4.78
CA THR A 265 6.97 24.43 5.69
C THR A 265 8.50 24.43 5.64
N TYR A 266 9.12 23.25 5.70
CA TYR A 266 10.56 23.11 5.60
C TYR A 266 11.12 23.77 4.33
N ILE A 267 10.48 23.54 3.17
CA ILE A 267 10.90 24.16 1.90
C ILE A 267 10.74 25.69 1.94
N GLN A 268 9.65 26.21 2.51
CA GLN A 268 9.43 27.66 2.61
C GLN A 268 10.47 28.35 3.50
N GLU A 269 10.79 27.75 4.64
CA GLU A 269 11.70 28.29 5.65
C GLU A 269 13.18 28.13 5.28
N HIS A 270 13.58 26.92 4.85
CA HIS A 270 14.98 26.58 4.62
C HIS A 270 15.43 26.80 3.17
N ARG A 271 14.49 26.98 2.24
CA ARG A 271 14.75 27.07 0.78
C ARG A 271 15.59 25.90 0.26
N ALA A 272 15.42 24.75 0.88
CA ALA A 272 16.14 23.51 0.59
C ALA A 272 15.18 22.32 0.63
N PHE A 273 15.58 21.21 0.00
CA PHE A 273 14.87 19.95 0.15
C PHE A 273 15.37 19.23 1.41
N PRO A 274 14.49 18.67 2.24
CA PRO A 274 14.90 17.94 3.44
C PRO A 274 15.59 16.62 3.07
N LEU A 275 16.22 16.01 4.07
CA LEU A 275 16.70 14.64 4.07
C LEU A 275 15.65 13.71 4.70
N PRO A 276 15.70 12.39 4.42
CA PRO A 276 14.85 11.39 5.06
C PRO A 276 14.91 11.36 6.60
N THR A 277 15.93 11.98 7.19
CA THR A 277 16.16 12.09 8.64
C THR A 277 15.53 13.34 9.28
N ASP A 278 14.97 14.24 8.47
CA ASP A 278 14.49 15.54 8.96
C ASP A 278 13.01 15.52 9.37
N GLY A 279 12.23 14.50 8.98
CA GLY A 279 10.82 14.37 9.33
C GLY A 279 10.18 13.08 8.78
N LEU A 280 9.01 12.71 9.33
CA LEU A 280 8.34 11.42 9.09
C LEU A 280 8.02 11.16 7.60
N GLU A 281 7.55 12.17 6.87
CA GLU A 281 7.27 12.10 5.42
C GLU A 281 8.34 12.81 4.55
N MET A 282 9.44 13.27 5.16
CA MET A 282 10.50 14.00 4.44
C MET A 282 11.39 13.09 3.56
N TYR A 283 11.22 11.77 3.68
CA TYR A 283 11.84 10.80 2.77
C TYR A 283 11.21 10.82 1.37
N GLN A 284 10.01 11.38 1.22
CA GLN A 284 9.31 11.40 -0.04
C GLN A 284 9.98 12.32 -1.08
N PRO A 285 9.89 11.97 -2.38
CA PRO A 285 10.38 12.83 -3.46
C PRO A 285 9.71 14.23 -3.49
N PRO A 286 10.44 15.30 -3.83
CA PRO A 286 10.07 16.66 -3.45
C PRO A 286 9.05 17.38 -4.34
N LEU A 287 8.64 16.83 -5.50
CA LEU A 287 7.93 17.63 -6.52
C LEU A 287 6.61 18.22 -6.03
N TYR A 288 5.79 17.43 -5.33
CA TYR A 288 4.52 17.91 -4.79
C TYR A 288 4.72 19.06 -3.79
N TYR A 289 5.64 18.86 -2.84
CA TYR A 289 5.93 19.82 -1.78
C TYR A 289 6.52 21.11 -2.33
N PHE A 290 7.38 21.01 -3.34
CA PHE A 290 7.91 22.17 -4.05
C PHE A 290 6.80 22.99 -4.71
N ILE A 291 5.86 22.33 -5.42
CA ILE A 291 4.71 23.00 -6.05
C ILE A 291 3.81 23.63 -4.98
N GLY A 292 3.53 22.92 -3.89
CA GLY A 292 2.75 23.45 -2.76
C GLY A 292 3.39 24.69 -2.13
N ALA A 293 4.68 24.61 -1.80
CA ALA A 293 5.44 25.73 -1.23
C ALA A 293 5.51 26.93 -2.20
N ALA A 294 5.68 26.68 -3.50
CA ALA A 294 5.67 27.73 -4.51
C ALA A 294 4.29 28.39 -4.67
N ALA A 295 3.21 27.62 -4.66
CA ALA A 295 1.84 28.13 -4.74
C ALA A 295 1.51 29.01 -3.53
N LEU A 296 1.85 28.58 -2.31
CA LEU A 296 1.68 29.39 -1.10
C LEU A 296 2.55 30.64 -1.13
N SER A 297 3.82 30.51 -1.52
CA SER A 297 4.74 31.66 -1.62
C SER A 297 4.26 32.70 -2.64
N ALA A 298 3.69 32.28 -3.77
CA ALA A 298 3.10 33.18 -4.76
C ALA A 298 1.90 33.97 -4.21
N CYS A 299 1.15 33.37 -3.29
CA CYS A 299 0.07 34.03 -2.55
C CYS A 299 0.55 34.79 -1.31
N LYS A 300 1.87 34.80 -1.02
CA LYS A 300 2.46 35.35 0.22
C LYS A 300 1.89 34.72 1.49
N LEU A 301 1.59 33.42 1.44
CA LEU A 301 1.04 32.64 2.53
C LEU A 301 2.09 31.69 3.12
N SER A 302 2.03 31.52 4.43
CA SER A 302 2.68 30.48 5.22
C SER A 302 1.68 29.37 5.55
N ILE A 303 2.14 28.20 5.99
CA ILE A 303 1.25 27.11 6.38
C ILE A 303 0.30 27.47 7.54
N ASN A 304 0.71 28.43 8.38
CA ASN A 304 -0.04 28.87 9.54
C ASN A 304 -1.20 29.81 9.18
N ASP A 305 -1.22 30.33 7.94
CA ASP A 305 -2.28 31.18 7.47
C ASP A 305 -3.55 30.37 7.16
N PRO A 306 -4.74 30.76 7.65
CA PRO A 306 -5.99 30.03 7.42
C PRO A 306 -6.36 29.85 5.94
N GLN A 307 -5.86 30.72 5.05
CA GLN A 307 -6.13 30.66 3.62
C GLN A 307 -5.30 29.61 2.88
N SER A 308 -4.19 29.14 3.47
CA SER A 308 -3.30 28.14 2.87
C SER A 308 -4.01 26.82 2.59
N VAL A 309 -4.96 26.47 3.46
CA VAL A 309 -5.87 25.33 3.30
C VAL A 309 -6.58 25.35 1.96
N VAL A 310 -7.15 26.50 1.61
CA VAL A 310 -7.95 26.67 0.40
C VAL A 310 -7.05 26.53 -0.82
N VAL A 311 -5.87 27.14 -0.81
CA VAL A 311 -4.90 27.07 -1.92
C VAL A 311 -4.45 25.62 -2.16
N LEU A 312 -4.03 24.90 -1.11
CA LEU A 312 -3.54 23.52 -1.25
C LEU A 312 -4.66 22.54 -1.63
N ARG A 313 -5.88 22.73 -1.12
CA ARG A 313 -7.04 21.93 -1.52
C ARG A 313 -7.45 22.19 -2.96
N LEU A 314 -7.47 23.45 -3.40
CA LEU A 314 -7.75 23.79 -4.79
C LEU A 314 -6.70 23.18 -5.72
N LEU A 315 -5.42 23.19 -5.33
CA LEU A 315 -4.37 22.48 -6.07
C LEU A 315 -4.72 20.99 -6.23
N GLY A 316 -5.08 20.30 -5.13
CA GLY A 316 -5.51 18.90 -5.18
C GLY A 316 -6.73 18.65 -6.08
N VAL A 317 -7.73 19.53 -6.02
CA VAL A 317 -8.95 19.45 -6.84
C VAL A 317 -8.65 19.67 -8.32
N PHE A 318 -7.81 20.64 -8.67
CA PHE A 318 -7.40 20.84 -10.06
C PHE A 318 -6.61 19.65 -10.60
N LEU A 319 -5.76 19.03 -9.76
CA LEU A 319 -5.05 17.80 -10.11
C LEU A 319 -6.02 16.65 -10.35
N GLY A 320 -6.99 16.42 -9.46
CA GLY A 320 -7.99 15.37 -9.66
C GLY A 320 -8.90 15.59 -10.88
N ILE A 321 -9.24 16.85 -11.18
CA ILE A 321 -9.92 17.22 -12.43
C ILE A 321 -9.07 16.86 -13.64
N ALA A 322 -7.80 17.27 -13.64
CA ALA A 322 -6.86 16.91 -14.70
C ALA A 322 -6.74 15.38 -14.83
N GLN A 323 -6.70 14.64 -13.72
CA GLN A 323 -6.61 13.19 -13.72
C GLN A 323 -7.83 12.54 -14.38
N PHE A 324 -9.07 12.85 -13.98
CA PHE A 324 -10.23 12.20 -14.61
C PHE A 324 -10.39 12.61 -16.09
N VAL A 325 -9.98 13.82 -16.47
CA VAL A 325 -9.92 14.25 -17.87
C VAL A 325 -8.93 13.39 -18.63
N LEU A 326 -7.73 13.17 -18.10
CA LEU A 326 -6.71 12.31 -18.71
C LEU A 326 -7.16 10.84 -18.79
N VAL A 327 -7.90 10.34 -17.78
CA VAL A 327 -8.54 9.01 -17.85
C VAL A 327 -9.51 8.96 -19.03
N PHE A 328 -10.42 9.93 -19.14
CA PHE A 328 -11.36 10.01 -20.26
C PHE A 328 -10.63 10.04 -21.61
N LEU A 329 -9.62 10.90 -21.76
CA LEU A 329 -8.84 11.01 -22.99
C LEU A 329 -8.11 9.71 -23.33
N SER A 330 -7.56 9.01 -22.33
CA SER A 330 -6.93 7.71 -22.50
C SER A 330 -7.93 6.65 -22.96
N LEU A 331 -9.10 6.60 -22.36
CA LEU A 331 -10.17 5.68 -22.76
C LEU A 331 -10.70 6.02 -24.15
N ARG A 332 -10.78 7.30 -24.54
CA ARG A 332 -11.20 7.71 -25.89
C ARG A 332 -10.24 7.23 -26.99
N LEU A 333 -8.97 6.96 -26.69
CA LEU A 333 -8.00 6.36 -27.63
C LEU A 333 -8.25 4.86 -27.86
N LEU A 334 -8.91 4.19 -26.92
CA LEU A 334 -9.02 2.73 -26.87
C LEU A 334 -10.45 2.23 -27.11
N LEU A 335 -11.44 2.99 -26.65
CA LEU A 335 -12.83 2.56 -26.54
C LEU A 335 -13.78 3.54 -27.26
N PRO A 336 -14.97 3.07 -27.66
CA PRO A 336 -16.05 3.94 -28.11
C PRO A 336 -16.43 4.97 -27.05
N VAL A 337 -16.95 6.12 -27.50
CA VAL A 337 -17.29 7.27 -26.64
C VAL A 337 -18.18 6.89 -25.44
N ARG A 338 -19.17 6.00 -25.64
CA ARG A 338 -20.08 5.56 -24.58
C ARG A 338 -19.34 4.85 -23.44
N ALA A 339 -18.43 3.93 -23.77
CA ALA A 339 -17.63 3.23 -22.77
C ALA A 339 -16.62 4.16 -22.08
N ALA A 340 -16.04 5.12 -22.82
CA ALA A 340 -15.18 6.14 -22.24
C ALA A 340 -15.94 7.05 -21.25
N PHE A 341 -17.21 7.36 -21.50
CA PHE A 341 -18.05 8.10 -20.55
C PHE A 341 -18.31 7.32 -19.27
N ILE A 342 -18.57 6.02 -19.34
CA ILE A 342 -18.71 5.18 -18.14
C ILE A 342 -17.43 5.24 -17.30
N GLY A 343 -16.26 5.13 -17.95
CA GLY A 343 -14.98 5.25 -17.25
C GLY A 343 -14.70 6.64 -16.68
N LEU A 344 -15.13 7.71 -17.37
CA LEU A 344 -15.08 9.08 -16.85
C LEU A 344 -15.94 9.23 -15.59
N LEU A 345 -17.18 8.74 -15.61
CA LEU A 345 -18.06 8.80 -14.44
C LEU A 345 -17.48 8.00 -13.28
N LEU A 346 -16.96 6.80 -13.54
CA LEU A 346 -16.28 6.01 -12.51
C LEU A 346 -15.09 6.78 -11.92
N ALA A 347 -14.23 7.39 -12.77
CA ALA A 347 -13.10 8.16 -12.30
C ALA A 347 -13.51 9.42 -11.52
N ALA A 348 -14.54 10.15 -11.97
CA ALA A 348 -15.00 11.38 -11.34
C ALA A 348 -15.76 11.13 -10.02
N PHE A 349 -16.35 9.96 -9.82
CA PHE A 349 -17.15 9.62 -8.63
C PHE A 349 -16.55 8.51 -7.76
N LEU A 350 -15.35 8.02 -8.06
CA LEU A 350 -14.64 7.07 -7.20
C LEU A 350 -14.37 7.74 -5.84
N PRO A 351 -14.84 7.19 -4.69
CA PRO A 351 -14.71 7.86 -3.40
C PRO A 351 -13.27 8.20 -3.02
N MET A 352 -12.32 7.28 -3.24
CA MET A 352 -10.89 7.51 -3.03
C MET A 352 -10.37 8.75 -3.77
N HIS A 353 -10.82 8.95 -5.01
CA HIS A 353 -10.40 10.09 -5.80
C HIS A 353 -11.00 11.40 -5.26
N LEU A 354 -12.26 11.37 -4.81
CA LEU A 354 -12.97 12.53 -4.27
C LEU A 354 -12.39 13.04 -2.94
N TYR A 355 -12.09 12.14 -2.00
CA TYR A 355 -11.54 12.56 -0.71
C TYR A 355 -10.06 12.91 -0.79
N LEU A 356 -9.24 12.13 -1.53
CA LEU A 356 -7.80 12.43 -1.66
C LEU A 356 -7.54 13.76 -2.37
N ALA A 357 -8.41 14.17 -3.29
CA ALA A 357 -8.28 15.47 -3.98
C ALA A 357 -8.40 16.66 -3.03
N GLN A 358 -8.92 16.44 -1.81
CA GLN A 358 -9.13 17.47 -0.80
C GLN A 358 -8.18 17.33 0.40
N TYR A 359 -7.30 16.32 0.39
CA TYR A 359 -6.22 16.17 1.35
C TYR A 359 -4.94 16.79 0.82
N VAL A 360 -4.11 17.28 1.74
CA VAL A 360 -2.76 17.74 1.40
C VAL A 360 -1.86 16.51 1.38
N THR A 361 -1.65 15.95 0.19
CA THR A 361 -0.86 14.74 -0.02
C THR A 361 -0.30 14.69 -1.44
N ASN A 362 0.84 14.01 -1.61
CA ASN A 362 1.46 13.82 -2.91
C ASN A 362 0.73 12.79 -3.80
N GLU A 363 -0.20 11.99 -3.26
CA GLU A 363 -0.92 10.95 -4.01
C GLU A 363 -1.61 11.49 -5.25
N MET A 364 -2.28 12.65 -5.13
CA MET A 364 -3.09 13.21 -6.22
C MET A 364 -2.22 13.67 -7.39
N LEU A 365 -1.09 14.32 -7.10
CA LEU A 365 -0.13 14.71 -8.14
C LEU A 365 0.51 13.47 -8.77
N ALA A 366 0.89 12.47 -7.97
CA ALA A 366 1.48 11.24 -8.46
C ALA A 366 0.52 10.50 -9.40
N ALA A 367 -0.74 10.36 -9.01
CA ALA A 367 -1.77 9.69 -9.81
C ALA A 367 -2.08 10.46 -11.11
N THR A 368 -2.12 11.79 -11.05
CA THR A 368 -2.30 12.65 -12.24
C THR A 368 -1.14 12.50 -13.23
N LEU A 369 0.11 12.60 -12.77
CA LEU A 369 1.30 12.49 -13.61
C LEU A 369 1.48 11.07 -14.17
N ALA A 370 1.20 10.05 -13.35
CA ALA A 370 1.16 8.65 -13.80
C ALA A 370 0.13 8.46 -14.94
N THR A 371 -1.07 9.02 -14.77
CA THR A 371 -2.12 8.97 -15.80
C THR A 371 -1.71 9.75 -17.05
N ALA A 372 -1.03 10.89 -16.90
CA ALA A 372 -0.48 11.65 -18.04
C ALA A 372 0.59 10.84 -18.79
N ALA A 373 1.51 10.18 -18.08
CA ALA A 373 2.52 9.30 -18.67
C ALA A 373 1.86 8.12 -19.43
N LEU A 374 0.84 7.49 -18.85
CA LEU A 374 0.06 6.46 -19.54
C LEU A 374 -0.65 7.00 -20.78
N TYR A 375 -1.28 8.16 -20.70
CA TYR A 375 -1.92 8.82 -21.85
C TYR A 375 -0.92 9.09 -22.99
N LEU A 376 0.25 9.65 -22.68
CA LEU A 376 1.32 9.91 -23.64
C LEU A 376 1.86 8.60 -24.26
N CYS A 377 2.04 7.57 -23.45
CA CYS A 377 2.42 6.23 -23.92
C CYS A 377 1.38 5.66 -24.89
N LEU A 378 0.09 5.70 -24.54
CA LEU A 378 -1.00 5.24 -25.41
C LEU A 378 -1.04 6.02 -26.73
N ARG A 379 -0.85 7.34 -26.67
CA ARG A 379 -0.74 8.19 -27.87
C ARG A 379 0.42 7.79 -28.76
N LEU A 380 1.59 7.50 -28.19
CA LEU A 380 2.75 7.00 -28.93
C LEU A 380 2.47 5.65 -29.59
N LEU A 381 1.83 4.72 -28.85
CA LEU A 381 1.47 3.40 -29.36
C LEU A 381 0.50 3.48 -30.54
N LYS A 382 -0.44 4.44 -30.51
CA LYS A 382 -1.43 4.70 -31.57
C LYS A 382 -0.91 5.55 -32.72
N SER A 383 0.20 6.27 -32.55
CA SER A 383 0.78 7.11 -33.60
C SER A 383 1.36 6.26 -34.73
N GLY A 384 1.11 6.64 -35.98
CA GLY A 384 1.71 6.00 -37.16
C GLY A 384 3.21 6.29 -37.28
N ALA A 385 3.60 7.55 -37.05
CA ALA A 385 4.97 8.04 -37.12
C ALA A 385 5.34 8.80 -35.84
N PRO A 386 5.80 8.11 -34.78
CA PRO A 386 6.13 8.76 -33.52
C PRO A 386 7.43 9.58 -33.63
N ARG A 387 7.40 10.81 -33.12
CA ARG A 387 8.55 11.72 -33.10
C ARG A 387 9.41 11.49 -31.86
N ALA A 388 10.73 11.69 -31.97
CA ALA A 388 11.66 11.53 -30.85
C ALA A 388 11.29 12.42 -29.64
N SER A 389 10.81 13.64 -29.88
CA SER A 389 10.37 14.56 -28.82
C SER A 389 9.19 14.01 -27.99
N GLN A 390 8.34 13.15 -28.56
CA GLN A 390 7.25 12.54 -27.81
C GLN A 390 7.76 11.52 -26.77
N PHE A 391 8.86 10.81 -27.08
CA PHE A 391 9.54 9.94 -26.12
C PHE A 391 10.21 10.75 -25.01
N ALA A 392 10.82 11.89 -25.35
CA ALA A 392 11.38 12.82 -24.38
C ALA A 392 10.31 13.33 -23.39
N TRP A 393 9.16 13.80 -23.89
CA TRP A 393 8.05 14.27 -23.03
C TRP A 393 7.46 13.17 -22.16
N LEU A 394 7.38 11.94 -22.67
CA LEU A 394 6.99 10.79 -21.85
C LEU A 394 8.02 10.49 -20.76
N GLY A 395 9.32 10.61 -21.07
CA GLY A 395 10.39 10.53 -20.10
C GLY A 395 10.27 11.59 -19.00
N VAL A 396 9.98 12.84 -19.38
CA VAL A 396 9.72 13.94 -18.43
C VAL A 396 8.53 13.61 -17.53
N ALA A 397 7.41 13.14 -18.08
CA ALA A 397 6.23 12.80 -17.31
C ALA A 397 6.49 11.64 -16.33
N LEU A 398 7.24 10.61 -16.75
CA LEU A 398 7.66 9.50 -15.88
C LEU A 398 8.60 9.98 -14.77
N GLY A 399 9.60 10.79 -15.12
CA GLY A 399 10.51 11.40 -14.14
C GLY A 399 9.76 12.26 -13.13
N ALA A 400 8.79 13.07 -13.57
CA ALA A 400 7.97 13.88 -12.68
C ALA A 400 7.08 13.02 -11.77
N THR A 401 6.55 11.90 -12.29
CA THR A 401 5.79 10.92 -11.49
C THR A 401 6.67 10.35 -10.38
N ILE A 402 7.89 9.89 -10.72
CA ILE A 402 8.86 9.34 -9.78
C ILE A 402 9.30 10.40 -8.76
N LEU A 403 9.55 11.64 -9.21
CA LEU A 403 9.92 12.78 -8.36
C LEU A 403 8.74 13.29 -7.50
N THR A 404 7.53 12.77 -7.71
CA THR A 404 6.39 12.98 -6.79
C THR A 404 6.25 11.83 -5.82
N LYS A 405 6.37 10.59 -6.31
CA LYS A 405 6.29 9.39 -5.49
C LYS A 405 7.13 8.27 -6.11
N VAL A 406 8.03 7.69 -5.31
CA VAL A 406 8.99 6.68 -5.78
C VAL A 406 8.32 5.48 -6.44
N THR A 407 7.13 5.09 -6.00
CA THR A 407 6.36 3.96 -6.57
C THR A 407 6.03 4.16 -8.05
N GLY A 408 6.09 5.39 -8.57
CA GLY A 408 6.01 5.70 -9.99
C GLY A 408 7.05 4.95 -10.84
N ILE A 409 8.17 4.52 -10.26
CA ILE A 409 9.22 3.76 -10.95
C ILE A 409 8.69 2.45 -11.54
N LEU A 410 7.63 1.88 -10.96
CA LEU A 410 7.00 0.64 -11.45
C LEU A 410 6.39 0.80 -12.86
N LEU A 411 6.07 2.03 -13.29
CA LEU A 411 5.56 2.29 -14.64
C LEU A 411 6.67 2.26 -15.70
N LEU A 412 7.91 2.58 -15.33
CA LEU A 412 9.04 2.67 -16.26
C LEU A 412 9.28 1.37 -17.05
N PRO A 413 9.42 0.18 -16.43
CA PRO A 413 9.62 -1.06 -17.18
C PRO A 413 8.41 -1.41 -18.05
N ILE A 414 7.20 -1.12 -17.60
CA ILE A 414 5.95 -1.39 -18.35
C ILE A 414 5.91 -0.54 -19.63
N VAL A 415 6.19 0.76 -19.51
CA VAL A 415 6.22 1.70 -20.65
C VAL A 415 7.33 1.34 -21.63
N ILE A 416 8.55 1.06 -21.14
CA ILE A 416 9.68 0.66 -21.99
C ILE A 416 9.34 -0.62 -22.76
N ALA A 417 8.80 -1.65 -22.08
CA ALA A 417 8.42 -2.90 -22.71
C ALA A 417 7.33 -2.70 -23.79
N ALA A 418 6.30 -1.89 -23.50
CA ALA A 418 5.23 -1.60 -24.45
C ALA A 418 5.76 -0.88 -25.71
N LEU A 419 6.61 0.14 -25.53
CA LEU A 419 7.18 0.91 -26.64
C LEU A 419 8.22 0.12 -27.42
N ALA A 420 9.07 -0.68 -26.76
CA ALA A 420 10.00 -1.59 -27.42
C ALA A 420 9.25 -2.62 -28.28
N GLY A 421 8.16 -3.20 -27.76
CA GLY A 421 7.28 -4.09 -28.52
C GLY A 421 6.67 -3.41 -29.75
N ARG A 422 6.23 -2.15 -29.60
CA ARG A 422 5.70 -1.34 -30.71
C ARG A 422 6.74 -1.00 -31.78
N LEU A 423 7.95 -0.65 -31.39
CA LEU A 423 9.05 -0.33 -32.30
C LEU A 423 9.51 -1.57 -33.07
N ARG A 424 9.63 -2.71 -32.37
CA ARG A 424 9.92 -4.01 -32.99
C ARG A 424 8.82 -4.43 -33.96
N GLY A 425 7.55 -4.28 -33.58
CA GLY A 425 6.40 -4.60 -34.43
C GLY A 425 6.30 -3.74 -35.70
N ALA A 426 6.78 -2.49 -35.65
CA ALA A 426 6.90 -1.62 -36.81
C ALA A 426 8.22 -1.75 -37.56
N ARG A 427 9.07 -2.73 -37.19
CA ARG A 427 10.39 -2.95 -37.82
C ARG A 427 11.25 -1.69 -37.88
N ALA A 428 11.17 -0.85 -36.84
CA ALA A 428 12.02 0.32 -36.72
C ALA A 428 13.49 -0.11 -36.67
N SER A 429 14.39 0.68 -37.25
CA SER A 429 15.82 0.40 -37.18
C SER A 429 16.30 0.42 -35.72
N THR A 430 17.29 -0.41 -35.40
CA THR A 430 17.86 -0.49 -34.04
C THR A 430 18.34 0.88 -33.55
N ALA A 431 18.95 1.69 -34.43
CA ALA A 431 19.37 3.05 -34.10
C ALA A 431 18.20 3.95 -33.66
N ILE A 432 17.05 3.91 -34.35
CA ILE A 432 15.86 4.69 -33.96
C ILE A 432 15.29 4.19 -32.64
N ALA A 433 15.26 2.87 -32.43
CA ALA A 433 14.77 2.28 -31.20
C ALA A 433 15.63 2.69 -29.99
N VAL A 434 16.96 2.54 -30.11
CA VAL A 434 17.92 2.95 -29.08
C VAL A 434 17.85 4.44 -28.81
N ARG A 435 17.83 5.28 -29.86
CA ARG A 435 17.70 6.73 -29.70
C ARG A 435 16.42 7.11 -28.96
N ASN A 436 15.27 6.59 -29.38
CA ASN A 436 13.98 7.00 -28.82
C ASN A 436 13.77 6.49 -27.39
N LEU A 437 14.11 5.22 -27.11
CA LEU A 437 14.04 4.68 -25.75
C LEU A 437 15.11 5.30 -24.84
N GLY A 438 16.31 5.54 -25.38
CA GLY A 438 17.38 6.26 -24.69
C GLY A 438 16.96 7.67 -24.31
N LEU A 439 16.33 8.42 -25.21
CA LEU A 439 15.79 9.76 -24.90
C LEU A 439 14.72 9.72 -23.80
N LEU A 440 13.85 8.72 -23.79
CA LEU A 440 12.86 8.55 -22.71
C LEU A 440 13.56 8.34 -21.36
N VAL A 441 14.51 7.39 -21.29
CA VAL A 441 15.23 7.08 -20.04
C VAL A 441 16.09 8.26 -19.60
N ALA A 442 16.79 8.91 -20.53
CA ALA A 442 17.61 10.07 -20.26
C ALA A 442 16.78 11.22 -19.68
N MET A 443 15.64 11.56 -20.29
CA MET A 443 14.79 12.63 -19.76
C MET A 443 14.15 12.27 -18.42
N CYS A 444 13.78 11.00 -18.21
CA CYS A 444 13.33 10.53 -16.92
C CYS A 444 14.41 10.75 -15.84
N PHE A 445 15.65 10.36 -16.15
CA PHE A 445 16.79 10.51 -15.24
C PHE A 445 17.16 11.97 -15.00
N VAL A 446 17.10 12.85 -16.01
CA VAL A 446 17.33 14.29 -15.84
C VAL A 446 16.33 14.88 -14.85
N VAL A 447 15.06 14.47 -14.91
CA VAL A 447 14.03 15.02 -14.02
C VAL A 447 14.16 14.49 -12.60
N CYS A 448 14.32 13.18 -12.39
CA CYS A 448 14.27 12.59 -11.05
C CYS A 448 15.60 12.09 -10.48
N GLY A 449 16.59 11.82 -11.32
CA GLY A 449 17.83 11.13 -10.95
C GLY A 449 18.68 11.90 -9.94
N TRP A 450 18.66 13.24 -9.98
CA TRP A 450 19.40 14.08 -9.05
C TRP A 450 19.00 13.85 -7.58
N GLN A 451 17.71 13.63 -7.30
CA GLN A 451 17.21 13.41 -5.94
C GLN A 451 17.71 12.07 -5.40
N TYR A 452 17.64 11.00 -6.19
CA TYR A 452 18.11 9.68 -5.78
C TYR A 452 19.64 9.62 -5.69
N ALA A 453 20.36 10.34 -6.55
CA ALA A 453 21.80 10.50 -6.43
C ALA A 453 22.17 11.22 -5.13
N ARG A 454 21.44 12.29 -4.77
CA ARG A 454 21.61 13.02 -3.50
C ARG A 454 21.43 12.09 -2.29
N ILE A 455 20.38 11.26 -2.28
CA ILE A 455 20.15 10.29 -1.19
C ILE A 455 21.26 9.22 -1.18
N TRP A 456 21.64 8.69 -2.34
CA TRP A 456 22.71 7.69 -2.43
C TRP A 456 24.02 8.21 -1.82
N ILE A 457 24.45 9.42 -2.20
CA ILE A 457 25.71 10.01 -1.72
C ILE A 457 25.72 10.12 -0.18
N ARG A 458 24.57 10.34 0.45
CA ARG A 458 24.44 10.51 1.91
C ARG A 458 24.28 9.19 2.68
N PHE A 459 23.53 8.24 2.14
CA PHE A 459 23.10 7.04 2.88
C PHE A 459 23.63 5.72 2.31
N GLY A 460 24.33 5.75 1.17
CA GLY A 460 24.84 4.55 0.49
C GLY A 460 23.77 3.74 -0.26
N THR A 461 22.52 4.20 -0.24
CA THR A 461 21.37 3.61 -0.94
C THR A 461 20.55 4.73 -1.59
N PRO A 462 19.99 4.53 -2.79
CA PRO A 462 19.14 5.53 -3.43
C PRO A 462 17.79 5.72 -2.72
N LEU A 463 17.37 4.76 -1.89
CA LEU A 463 16.09 4.75 -1.21
C LEU A 463 16.28 4.57 0.28
N VAL A 464 15.69 5.48 1.03
CA VAL A 464 15.54 5.44 2.49
C VAL A 464 14.10 5.83 2.75
N GLY A 465 13.37 5.05 3.55
CA GLY A 465 12.00 5.36 3.94
C GLY A 465 11.79 5.31 5.44
N ASN A 466 10.58 5.63 5.87
CA ASN A 466 10.13 5.52 7.26
C ASN A 466 9.99 4.06 7.75
N TRP A 467 10.38 3.07 6.95
CA TRP A 467 10.58 1.68 7.38
C TRP A 467 12.04 1.39 7.77
N ASP A 468 12.99 2.23 7.34
CA ASP A 468 14.42 2.04 7.61
C ASP A 468 14.81 2.70 8.93
N VAL A 469 15.57 1.98 9.77
CA VAL A 469 16.06 2.50 11.07
C VAL A 469 16.90 3.77 10.91
N ILE A 470 17.65 3.88 9.81
CA ILE A 470 18.51 5.04 9.52
C ILE A 470 17.72 6.35 9.34
N SER A 471 16.42 6.28 9.04
CA SER A 471 15.56 7.48 8.97
C SER A 471 15.32 8.12 10.35
N GLY A 472 15.45 7.34 11.44
CA GLY A 472 15.01 7.76 12.77
C GLY A 472 13.49 7.71 12.99
N PHE A 473 12.72 7.43 11.93
CA PHE A 473 11.26 7.42 11.94
C PHE A 473 10.67 6.02 11.70
N SER A 474 11.45 4.96 11.89
CA SER A 474 10.99 3.57 11.71
C SER A 474 9.77 3.26 12.58
N TRP A 475 8.69 2.81 11.93
CA TRP A 475 7.43 2.45 12.59
C TRP A 475 6.83 1.15 12.06
N TRP A 476 5.84 0.63 12.78
CA TRP A 476 4.98 -0.47 12.36
C TRP A 476 3.56 -0.27 12.89
N GLN A 477 2.56 -0.90 12.27
CA GLN A 477 1.15 -0.84 12.68
C GLN A 477 0.59 -2.25 12.74
N ASP A 478 -0.50 -2.45 13.48
CA ASP A 478 -1.19 -3.74 13.55
C ASP A 478 -1.62 -4.22 12.15
N PRO A 479 -1.50 -5.53 11.84
CA PRO A 479 -1.07 -6.61 12.71
C PRO A 479 0.45 -6.69 12.96
N GLY A 480 1.27 -5.98 12.19
CA GLY A 480 2.74 -5.95 12.30
C GLY A 480 3.44 -7.16 11.66
N TYR A 481 2.67 -8.05 11.03
CA TYR A 481 3.15 -9.22 10.28
C TYR A 481 2.06 -9.71 9.32
N HIS A 482 2.45 -10.50 8.31
CA HIS A 482 1.51 -11.14 7.39
C HIS A 482 1.66 -12.67 7.40
N THR A 483 0.58 -13.36 7.04
CA THR A 483 0.55 -14.82 6.83
C THR A 483 -0.02 -15.11 5.44
N ALA A 484 0.14 -16.32 4.92
CA ALA A 484 -0.53 -16.69 3.67
C ALA A 484 -2.06 -16.57 3.76
N VAL A 485 -2.64 -16.84 4.94
CA VAL A 485 -4.08 -16.74 5.19
C VAL A 485 -4.55 -15.28 5.10
N ASP A 486 -3.73 -14.34 5.57
CA ASP A 486 -4.02 -12.91 5.50
C ASP A 486 -4.20 -12.40 4.06
N TYR A 487 -3.39 -12.90 3.12
CA TYR A 487 -3.51 -12.56 1.70
C TYR A 487 -4.69 -13.24 0.99
N LEU A 488 -5.13 -14.40 1.47
CA LEU A 488 -6.19 -15.20 0.85
C LEU A 488 -7.58 -14.91 1.42
N ARG A 489 -7.67 -14.33 2.63
CA ARG A 489 -8.93 -14.00 3.27
C ARG A 489 -9.58 -12.79 2.60
N PHE A 490 -10.87 -12.92 2.31
CA PHE A 490 -11.69 -11.87 1.75
C PHE A 490 -13.16 -12.04 2.16
N GLY A 491 -13.91 -10.93 2.18
CA GLY A 491 -15.37 -10.91 2.32
C GLY A 491 -15.83 -10.11 3.53
N ARG A 492 -14.93 -9.80 4.48
CA ARG A 492 -15.28 -8.95 5.62
C ARG A 492 -15.64 -7.54 5.17
N SER A 493 -14.91 -7.01 4.19
CA SER A 493 -15.15 -5.69 3.62
C SER A 493 -16.55 -5.51 3.04
N LEU A 494 -17.22 -6.59 2.62
CA LEU A 494 -18.59 -6.56 2.11
C LEU A 494 -19.63 -6.30 3.21
N ILE A 495 -19.30 -6.58 4.47
CA ILE A 495 -20.20 -6.45 5.64
C ILE A 495 -19.75 -5.31 6.56
N HIS A 496 -18.43 -5.23 6.78
CA HIS A 496 -17.72 -4.26 7.60
C HIS A 496 -16.59 -3.63 6.78
N PRO A 497 -16.90 -2.64 5.93
CA PRO A 497 -15.92 -2.04 5.04
C PRO A 497 -14.84 -1.24 5.78
N LEU A 498 -15.20 -0.54 6.86
CA LEU A 498 -14.25 0.25 7.64
C LEU A 498 -13.34 -0.66 8.49
N PHE A 499 -12.04 -0.36 8.52
CA PHE A 499 -11.03 -1.11 9.28
C PHE A 499 -10.93 -2.60 8.89
N SER A 500 -11.41 -2.96 7.70
CA SER A 500 -11.40 -4.34 7.20
C SER A 500 -9.99 -4.86 6.94
N GLY A 501 -9.01 -3.95 6.75
CA GLY A 501 -7.61 -4.28 6.51
C GLY A 501 -6.95 -5.05 7.64
N PHE A 502 -7.41 -4.88 8.90
CA PHE A 502 -6.91 -5.68 10.03
C PHE A 502 -7.34 -7.15 9.99
N ALA A 503 -8.38 -7.46 9.22
CA ALA A 503 -8.84 -8.84 9.07
C ALA A 503 -8.14 -9.56 7.92
N GLY A 504 -7.77 -8.84 6.86
CA GLY A 504 -7.11 -9.41 5.69
C GLY A 504 -6.63 -8.34 4.70
N PHE A 505 -5.52 -8.63 4.01
CA PHE A 505 -4.94 -7.73 3.02
C PHE A 505 -5.91 -7.41 1.87
N ALA A 506 -6.60 -8.42 1.32
CA ALA A 506 -7.51 -8.24 0.20
C ALA A 506 -8.75 -7.43 0.58
N ASP A 507 -9.25 -7.62 1.80
CA ASP A 507 -10.33 -6.80 2.37
C ASP A 507 -9.90 -5.33 2.50
N GLY A 508 -8.66 -5.10 2.95
CA GLY A 508 -8.07 -3.76 3.02
C GLY A 508 -8.01 -3.06 1.67
N ILE A 509 -7.41 -3.70 0.67
CA ILE A 509 -7.30 -3.15 -0.70
C ILE A 509 -8.67 -2.81 -1.28
N TYR A 510 -9.66 -3.68 -1.10
CA TYR A 510 -11.01 -3.42 -1.60
C TYR A 510 -11.64 -2.21 -0.90
N SER A 511 -11.57 -2.16 0.44
CA SER A 511 -12.17 -1.08 1.22
C SER A 511 -11.52 0.28 0.95
N THR A 512 -10.20 0.33 0.73
CA THR A 512 -9.47 1.58 0.46
C THR A 512 -9.99 2.32 -0.78
N LEU A 513 -10.52 1.60 -1.78
CA LEU A 513 -11.13 2.20 -2.98
C LEU A 513 -12.39 3.04 -2.66
N TRP A 514 -13.09 2.68 -1.58
CA TRP A 514 -14.38 3.27 -1.20
C TRP A 514 -14.30 4.16 0.03
N GLY A 515 -13.27 4.01 0.86
CA GLY A 515 -13.07 4.75 2.11
C GLY A 515 -11.73 4.42 2.73
N ASP A 516 -11.56 4.64 4.03
CA ASP A 516 -10.35 4.20 4.73
C ASP A 516 -10.51 2.77 5.26
N ALA A 517 -9.50 1.95 5.01
CA ALA A 517 -9.48 0.55 5.41
C ALA A 517 -8.70 0.29 6.70
N LEU A 518 -8.02 1.33 7.26
CA LEU A 518 -7.12 1.22 8.41
C LEU A 518 -7.34 2.30 9.46
#